data_AF-A0A3S4JXV8-F1
#
_entry.id   AF-A0A3S4JXV8-F1
#
_cell.length_a   1.000
_cell.length_b   1.000
_cell.length_c   1.000
_cell.angle_alpha   90.00
_cell.angle_beta   90.00
_cell.angle_gamma   90.00
#
_symmetry.space_group_name_H-M   'P 1'
#
loop_
_entity.id
_entity.type
_entity.pdbx_description
1 polymer ?
#
loop_
_entity_poly.entity_id
_entity_poly.type
_entity_poly.pdbx_seq_one_letter_code
_entity_poly.pdbx_strand_id
1 'polypeptide(L)'
;MPGCACHGYKATAGWRFGNVIDGTQAEYVLVPDAEANLAPIPDGLSDEQVLMCPDAMSTGFKGAENAGIKIGDVVAVFAQGPIGLCATAGARLRGASLVIAVSSAPEKLAIAGRMGPTCCSITNRSTWWMRL
;
A
#
# COMPACT_ATOMS: atom_id res chain seq x y z
N MET A 1 -33.49 15.61 -20.39
CA MET A 1 -32.10 15.87 -19.97
C MET A 1 -31.99 15.50 -18.50
N PRO A 2 -31.29 14.42 -18.12
CA PRO A 2 -31.09 14.07 -16.71
C PRO A 2 -30.17 15.12 -16.05
N GLY A 3 -30.42 15.40 -14.78
CA GLY A 3 -30.05 16.62 -14.07
C GLY A 3 -28.56 16.94 -14.03
N CYS A 4 -28.29 18.25 -14.11
CA CYS A 4 -27.05 18.88 -13.70
C CYS A 4 -26.78 18.50 -12.23
N ALA A 5 -25.89 17.54 -11.99
CA ALA A 5 -25.31 17.35 -10.67
C ALA A 5 -24.34 18.50 -10.45
N CYS A 6 -24.65 19.37 -9.48
CA CYS A 6 -23.74 20.43 -9.08
C CYS A 6 -22.39 19.80 -8.70
N HIS A 7 -21.34 20.06 -9.51
CA HIS A 7 -19.96 19.69 -9.20
C HIS A 7 -19.56 20.44 -7.93
N GLY A 8 -19.03 19.72 -6.95
CA GLY A 8 -18.64 20.25 -5.64
C GLY A 8 -17.43 19.47 -5.12
N TYR A 9 -16.92 19.78 -3.93
CA TYR A 9 -15.72 19.15 -3.35
C TYR A 9 -15.97 17.69 -2.90
N LYS A 10 -16.44 16.82 -3.77
CA LYS A 10 -16.76 15.43 -3.38
C LYS A 10 -15.52 14.56 -3.55
N ALA A 11 -15.03 14.04 -2.43
CA ALA A 11 -14.06 12.95 -2.47
C ALA A 11 -14.68 11.78 -3.23
N THR A 12 -14.02 11.39 -4.31
CA THR A 12 -14.38 10.21 -5.07
C THR A 12 -14.01 9.00 -4.22
N ALA A 13 -14.94 8.05 -4.06
CA ALA A 13 -14.59 6.77 -3.43
C ALA A 13 -13.43 6.14 -4.22
N GLY A 14 -12.35 5.73 -3.53
CA GLY A 14 -11.06 5.42 -4.16
C GLY A 14 -11.08 4.33 -5.24
N TRP A 15 -12.12 3.50 -5.30
CA TRP A 15 -12.25 2.39 -6.25
C TRP A 15 -13.26 2.68 -7.38
N ARG A 16 -13.00 3.71 -8.18
CA ARG A 16 -13.78 4.02 -9.39
C ARG A 16 -13.03 3.78 -10.70
N PHE A 17 -11.79 4.23 -10.80
CA PHE A 17 -10.95 4.04 -11.99
C PHE A 17 -10.78 2.56 -12.30
N GLY A 18 -11.09 2.16 -13.53
CA GLY A 18 -11.01 0.77 -13.98
C GLY A 18 -12.10 -0.15 -13.39
N ASN A 19 -13.12 0.41 -12.75
CA ASN A 19 -14.27 -0.32 -12.22
C ASN A 19 -15.58 0.21 -12.82
N VAL A 20 -15.97 1.42 -12.43
CA VAL A 20 -17.21 2.07 -12.89
C VAL A 20 -16.97 3.22 -13.87
N ILE A 21 -15.73 3.69 -13.97
CA ILE A 21 -15.26 4.66 -14.96
C ILE A 21 -13.97 4.13 -15.61
N ASP A 22 -13.59 4.72 -16.74
CA ASP A 22 -12.38 4.36 -17.46
C ASP A 22 -11.13 4.48 -16.58
N GLY A 23 -10.17 3.59 -16.83
CA GLY A 23 -8.92 3.52 -16.07
C GLY A 23 -7.88 4.56 -16.51
N THR A 24 -6.67 4.42 -15.97
CA THR A 24 -5.55 5.33 -16.23
C THR A 24 -4.60 4.86 -17.34
N GLN A 25 -4.85 3.69 -17.96
CA GLN A 25 -4.04 3.15 -19.06
C GLN A 25 -4.47 3.73 -20.41
N ALA A 26 -4.42 5.06 -20.52
CA ALA A 26 -4.77 5.82 -21.71
C ALA A 26 -3.92 7.10 -21.76
N GLU A 27 -3.89 7.77 -22.91
CA GLU A 27 -3.16 9.04 -23.06
C GLU A 27 -3.75 10.16 -22.17
N TYR A 28 -5.04 10.06 -21.83
CA TYR A 28 -5.75 11.00 -20.97
C TYR A 28 -6.67 10.26 -20.01
N VAL A 29 -6.84 10.80 -18.80
CA VAL A 29 -7.78 10.30 -17.79
C VAL A 29 -8.66 11.45 -17.29
N LEU A 30 -9.96 11.18 -17.15
CA LEU A 30 -10.91 12.11 -16.56
C LEU A 30 -10.98 11.89 -15.05
N VAL A 31 -10.56 12.89 -14.27
CA VAL A 31 -10.65 12.86 -12.80
C VAL A 31 -11.81 13.75 -12.34
N PRO A 32 -12.91 13.17 -11.81
CA PRO A 32 -14.01 13.95 -11.25
C PRO A 32 -13.55 14.76 -10.03
N ASP A 33 -14.10 15.97 -9.86
CA ASP A 33 -13.85 16.84 -8.70
C ASP A 33 -12.35 16.94 -8.36
N ALA A 34 -11.55 17.36 -9.34
CA ALA A 34 -10.07 17.28 -9.33
C ALA A 34 -9.42 17.92 -8.09
N GLU A 35 -9.95 19.04 -7.61
CA GLU A 35 -9.44 19.70 -6.39
C GLU A 35 -9.51 18.83 -5.13
N ALA A 36 -10.45 17.87 -5.07
CA ALA A 36 -10.60 16.96 -3.94
C ALA A 36 -9.85 15.62 -4.12
N ASN A 37 -9.52 15.26 -5.37
CA ASN A 37 -9.04 13.91 -5.71
C ASN A 37 -7.62 13.88 -6.28
N LEU A 38 -7.00 15.04 -6.54
CA LEU A 38 -5.61 15.17 -6.95
C LEU A 38 -4.81 15.91 -5.89
N ALA A 39 -3.56 15.50 -5.71
CA ALA A 39 -2.58 16.19 -4.90
C ALA A 39 -1.39 16.59 -5.78
N PRO A 40 -0.84 17.81 -5.64
CA PRO A 40 0.38 18.19 -6.33
C PRO A 40 1.54 17.33 -5.82
N ILE A 41 2.40 16.88 -6.75
CA ILE A 41 3.61 16.14 -6.41
C ILE A 41 4.64 17.13 -5.84
N PRO A 42 5.18 16.91 -4.63
CA PRO A 42 6.22 17.76 -4.06
C PRO A 42 7.50 17.75 -4.91
N ASP A 43 8.18 18.89 -4.95
CA ASP A 43 9.48 19.03 -5.62
C ASP A 43 10.52 18.07 -5.01
N GLY A 44 11.29 17.38 -5.86
CA GLY A 44 12.37 16.48 -5.45
C GLY A 44 12.00 15.00 -5.34
N LEU A 45 10.74 14.64 -5.59
CA LEU A 45 10.32 13.24 -5.75
C LEU A 45 10.23 12.88 -7.24
N SER A 46 10.72 11.69 -7.62
CA SER A 46 10.54 11.18 -8.98
C SER A 46 9.17 10.53 -9.14
N ASP A 47 8.67 10.48 -10.37
CA ASP A 47 7.36 9.89 -10.69
C ASP A 47 7.25 8.43 -10.22
N GLU A 48 8.33 7.65 -10.31
CA GLU A 48 8.35 6.25 -9.86
C GLU A 48 8.20 6.12 -8.34
N GLN A 49 8.68 7.10 -7.57
CA GLN A 49 8.53 7.10 -6.11
C GLN A 49 7.09 7.40 -5.70
N VAL A 50 6.44 8.35 -6.38
CA VAL A 50 5.04 8.70 -6.12
C VAL A 50 4.04 7.76 -6.76
N LEU A 51 4.43 6.98 -7.78
CA LEU A 51 3.55 6.00 -8.45
C LEU A 51 2.96 4.97 -7.48
N MET A 52 3.66 4.69 -6.37
CA MET A 52 3.21 3.75 -5.35
C MET A 52 2.12 4.34 -4.44
N CYS A 53 2.01 5.66 -4.35
CA CYS A 53 1.11 6.35 -3.41
C CYS A 53 -0.39 6.07 -3.63
N PRO A 54 -0.92 6.12 -4.88
CA PRO A 54 -2.36 6.02 -5.11
C PRO A 54 -2.99 4.72 -4.62
N ASP A 55 -2.29 3.59 -4.74
CA ASP A 55 -2.82 2.27 -4.37
C ASP A 55 -1.91 1.52 -3.39
N ALA A 56 -0.73 1.09 -3.81
CA ALA A 56 0.05 0.14 -3.03
C ALA A 56 0.42 0.67 -1.62
N MET A 57 0.83 1.94 -1.53
CA MET A 57 1.20 2.57 -0.28
C MET A 57 -0.01 2.86 0.60
N SER A 58 -1.05 3.49 0.03
CA SER A 58 -2.27 3.83 0.76
C SER A 58 -2.98 2.59 1.29
N THR A 59 -3.08 1.53 0.48
CA THR A 59 -3.65 0.22 0.85
C THR A 59 -2.80 -0.46 1.93
N GLY A 60 -1.47 -0.48 1.77
CA GLY A 60 -0.58 -1.09 2.76
C GLY A 60 -0.65 -0.41 4.13
N PHE A 61 -0.65 0.93 4.15
CA PHE A 61 -0.77 1.71 5.38
C PHE A 61 -2.14 1.54 6.02
N LYS A 62 -3.21 1.58 5.24
CA LYS A 62 -4.56 1.30 5.75
C LYS A 62 -4.65 -0.09 6.38
N GLY A 63 -3.97 -1.09 5.81
CA GLY A 63 -3.83 -2.41 6.42
C GLY A 63 -3.19 -2.36 7.82
N ALA A 64 -2.09 -1.63 7.97
CA ALA A 64 -1.44 -1.44 9.27
C ALA A 64 -2.30 -0.64 10.26
N GLU A 65 -3.07 0.35 9.79
CA GLU A 65 -4.02 1.11 10.62
C GLU A 65 -5.15 0.21 11.15
N ASN A 66 -5.73 -0.60 10.27
CA ASN A 66 -6.81 -1.52 10.60
C ASN A 66 -6.37 -2.67 11.51
N ALA A 67 -5.08 -3.03 11.47
CA ALA A 67 -4.49 -4.03 12.36
C ALA A 67 -4.41 -3.59 13.83
N GLY A 68 -4.74 -2.33 14.15
CA GLY A 68 -4.85 -1.87 15.54
C GLY A 68 -3.52 -1.76 16.29
N ILE A 69 -2.39 -1.76 15.56
CA ILE A 69 -1.02 -1.79 16.09
C ILE A 69 -0.80 -0.68 17.11
N LYS A 70 -0.22 -1.07 18.25
CA LYS A 70 0.25 -0.21 19.34
C LYS A 70 1.77 -0.18 19.39
N ILE A 71 2.30 0.84 20.06
CA ILE A 71 3.73 0.97 20.30
C ILE A 71 4.20 -0.23 21.11
N GLY A 72 5.23 -0.93 20.62
CA GLY A 72 5.79 -2.12 21.28
C GLY A 72 5.27 -3.45 20.73
N ASP A 73 4.22 -3.45 19.91
CA ASP A 73 3.64 -4.69 19.39
C ASP A 73 4.59 -5.44 18.46
N VAL A 74 4.42 -6.77 18.44
CA VAL A 74 5.06 -7.66 17.46
C VAL A 74 4.04 -7.97 16.37
N VAL A 75 4.39 -7.67 15.12
CA VAL A 75 3.49 -7.76 13.97
C VAL A 75 4.05 -8.73 12.94
N ALA A 76 3.25 -9.68 12.46
CA ALA A 76 3.61 -10.53 11.32
C ALA A 76 2.91 -10.02 10.06
N VAL A 77 3.68 -9.84 8.98
CA VAL A 77 3.17 -9.41 7.67
C VAL A 77 3.34 -10.55 6.66
N PHE A 78 2.23 -11.17 6.30
CA PHE A 78 2.18 -12.24 5.32
C PHE A 78 2.16 -11.68 3.90
N ALA A 79 3.00 -12.26 3.04
CA ALA A 79 3.24 -11.89 1.64
C ALA A 79 3.87 -10.50 1.46
N GLN A 80 5.15 -10.48 1.10
CA GLN A 80 5.93 -9.27 0.84
C GLN A 80 5.81 -8.77 -0.61
N GLY A 81 4.58 -8.62 -1.11
CA GLY A 81 4.31 -7.90 -2.37
C GLY A 81 4.48 -6.37 -2.23
N PRO A 82 4.18 -5.57 -3.25
CA PRO A 82 4.25 -4.10 -3.15
C PRO A 82 3.41 -3.56 -1.98
N ILE A 83 2.16 -4.00 -1.86
CA ILE A 83 1.27 -3.66 -0.73
C ILE A 83 1.84 -4.17 0.61
N GLY A 84 2.39 -5.39 0.64
CA GLY A 84 2.95 -6.01 1.85
C GLY A 84 4.22 -5.31 2.36
N LEU A 85 5.06 -4.83 1.45
CA LEU A 85 6.23 -4.01 1.78
C LEU A 85 5.78 -2.67 2.37
N CYS A 86 4.76 -2.02 1.77
CA CYS A 86 4.16 -0.82 2.34
C CYS A 86 3.49 -1.08 3.69
N ALA A 87 2.82 -2.22 3.88
CA ALA A 87 2.25 -2.60 5.17
C ALA A 87 3.33 -2.85 6.24
N THR A 88 4.47 -3.42 5.85
CA THR A 88 5.64 -3.60 6.71
C THR A 88 6.19 -2.23 7.16
N ALA A 89 6.34 -1.29 6.23
CA ALA A 89 6.72 0.08 6.56
C ALA A 89 5.67 0.77 7.46
N GLY A 90 4.38 0.61 7.15
CA GLY A 90 3.26 1.12 7.94
C GLY A 90 3.24 0.58 9.37
N ALA A 91 3.48 -0.72 9.56
CA ALA A 91 3.55 -1.34 10.87
C ALA A 91 4.67 -0.73 11.74
N ARG A 92 5.84 -0.44 11.14
CA ARG A 92 6.93 0.26 11.82
C ARG A 92 6.56 1.71 12.16
N LEU A 93 5.94 2.43 11.23
CA LEU A 93 5.45 3.80 11.46
C LEU A 93 4.41 3.87 12.59
N ARG A 94 3.63 2.80 12.79
CA ARG A 94 2.69 2.66 13.91
C ARG A 94 3.35 2.30 15.25
N GLY A 95 4.66 2.05 15.28
CA GLY A 95 5.44 1.81 16.49
C GLY A 95 5.63 0.34 16.85
N ALA A 96 5.42 -0.59 15.92
CA ALA A 96 5.75 -2.00 16.15
C ALA A 96 7.23 -2.16 16.54
N SER A 97 7.50 -2.89 17.62
CA SER A 97 8.87 -3.18 18.07
C SER A 97 9.57 -4.17 17.16
N LEU A 98 8.82 -5.16 16.69
CA LEU A 98 9.29 -6.23 15.81
C LEU A 98 8.27 -6.45 14.69
N VAL A 99 8.75 -6.44 13.45
CA VAL A 99 7.95 -6.82 12.28
C VAL A 99 8.56 -8.08 11.67
N ILE A 100 7.76 -9.13 11.58
CA ILE A 100 8.14 -10.43 11.00
C ILE A 100 7.61 -10.46 9.57
N ALA A 101 8.52 -10.37 8.60
CA ALA A 101 8.19 -10.45 7.18
C ALA A 101 8.11 -11.92 6.75
N VAL A 102 6.95 -12.36 6.25
CA VAL A 102 6.73 -13.75 5.81
C VAL A 102 6.50 -13.79 4.30
N SER A 103 7.38 -14.46 3.56
CA SER A 103 7.22 -14.68 2.11
C SER A 103 7.94 -15.95 1.65
N SER A 104 7.51 -16.50 0.51
CA SER A 104 8.23 -17.58 -0.19
C SER A 104 9.30 -17.07 -1.16
N ALA A 105 9.28 -15.77 -1.48
CA ALA A 105 10.16 -15.14 -2.46
C ALA A 105 11.38 -14.50 -1.76
N PRO A 106 12.59 -15.07 -1.91
CA PRO A 106 13.79 -14.57 -1.21
C PRO A 106 14.17 -13.14 -1.63
N GLU A 107 13.94 -12.76 -2.89
CA GLU A 107 14.18 -11.41 -3.38
C GLU A 107 13.30 -10.37 -2.69
N LYS A 108 12.04 -10.73 -2.39
CA LYS A 108 11.10 -9.86 -1.69
C LYS A 108 11.46 -9.74 -0.21
N LEU A 109 11.93 -10.81 0.40
CA LEU A 109 12.46 -10.79 1.77
C LEU A 109 13.74 -9.97 1.87
N ALA A 110 14.61 -10.00 0.87
CA ALA A 110 15.80 -9.15 0.85
C ALA A 110 15.43 -7.66 0.82
N ILE A 111 14.40 -7.28 0.05
CA ILE A 111 13.87 -5.91 0.05
C ILE A 111 13.24 -5.57 1.39
N ALA A 112 12.41 -6.46 1.93
CA ALA A 112 11.80 -6.27 3.25
C ALA A 112 12.89 -6.05 4.30
N GLY A 113 13.95 -6.87 4.34
CA GLY A 113 15.05 -6.78 5.29
C GLY A 113 15.80 -5.44 5.28
N ARG A 114 15.85 -4.74 4.13
CA ARG A 114 16.42 -3.36 4.07
C ARG A 114 15.61 -2.37 4.90
N MET A 115 14.33 -2.64 5.14
CA MET A 115 13.43 -1.82 5.94
C MET A 115 13.46 -2.15 7.44
N GLY A 116 14.37 -3.03 7.89
CA GLY A 116 14.52 -3.43 9.30
C GLY A 116 13.59 -4.52 9.90
N PRO A 117 12.72 -5.25 9.19
CA PRO A 117 12.01 -6.40 9.73
C PRO A 117 12.93 -7.62 9.83
N THR A 118 12.64 -8.48 10.81
CA THR A 118 13.20 -9.83 10.86
C THR A 118 12.50 -10.68 9.79
N CYS A 119 13.26 -11.27 8.89
CA CYS A 119 12.74 -11.91 7.69
C CYS A 119 12.65 -13.44 7.86
N CYS A 120 11.44 -13.99 7.73
CA CYS A 120 11.19 -15.43 7.71
C CYS A 120 10.82 -15.91 6.30
N SER A 121 11.56 -16.89 5.79
CA SER A 121 11.25 -17.53 4.50
C SER A 121 10.45 -18.82 4.68
N ILE A 122 9.37 -18.99 3.91
CA ILE A 122 8.64 -20.26 3.82
C ILE A 122 9.24 -21.04 2.64
N THR A 123 10.09 -22.02 2.93
CA THR A 123 10.88 -22.76 1.92
C THR A 123 10.33 -24.15 1.57
N ASN A 124 9.27 -24.66 2.22
CA ASN A 124 8.71 -25.98 1.91
C ASN A 124 7.16 -26.00 1.92
N ARG A 125 6.53 -26.49 0.84
CA ARG A 125 5.06 -26.64 0.72
C ARG A 125 4.46 -27.69 1.68
N SER A 126 5.27 -28.56 2.27
CA SER A 126 4.82 -29.58 3.23
C SER A 126 5.10 -29.23 4.69
N THR A 127 5.81 -28.15 5.00
CA THR A 127 6.21 -27.81 6.38
C THR A 127 6.13 -26.31 6.65
N TRP A 128 5.11 -25.89 7.41
CA TRP A 128 4.81 -24.49 7.79
C TRP A 128 5.69 -23.96 8.94
N TRP A 129 6.91 -24.46 9.11
CA TRP A 129 7.74 -24.06 10.24
C TRP A 129 8.42 -22.71 9.98
N MET A 130 8.18 -21.76 10.89
CA MET A 130 8.91 -20.49 10.94
C MET A 130 10.35 -20.75 11.40
N ARG A 131 11.32 -20.45 10.56
CA ARG A 131 12.72 -20.33 10.96
C ARG A 131 13.01 -18.84 11.15
N LEU A 132 13.09 -18.44 12.43
CA LEU A 132 13.53 -17.12 12.86
C LEU A 132 15.06 -17.02 12.77
#